data_AF-A0A4U7B992-F1
#
_entry.id   AF-A0A4U7B992-F1
#
_cell.length_a   1.000
_cell.length_b   1.000
_cell.length_c   1.000
_cell.angle_alpha   90.00
_cell.angle_beta   90.00
_cell.angle_gamma   90.00
#
_symmetry.space_group_name_H-M   'P 1'
#
loop_
_entity.id
_entity.type
_entity.pdbx_description
1 polymer ?
#
loop_
_entity_poly.entity_id
_entity_poly.type
_entity_poly.pdbx_seq_one_letter_code
_entity_poly.pdbx_strand_id
1 'polypeptide(L)'
;MASVAATGQNKRVVLFAYREVLKAIKDTFKGDVSMMNKARVEARKQFNANRNATDDSVASEQGVEHALAVAQILRENVVQGEGAGSMPHHYKLNIRDSTERGDNDTVKAPKAEPPTPEQKRFRNSAKKFEK
;
A
#
# COMPACT_ATOMS: atom_id res chain seq x y z
N MET A 1 -20.57 -21.25 -27.98
CA MET A 1 -20.83 -19.84 -28.34
C MET A 1 -20.80 -19.01 -27.06
N ALA A 2 -19.62 -18.82 -26.45
CA ALA A 2 -19.47 -17.86 -25.36
C ALA A 2 -19.74 -16.46 -25.95
N SER A 3 -20.63 -15.73 -25.29
CA SER A 3 -21.33 -14.57 -25.85
C SER A 3 -20.43 -13.34 -25.93
N VAL A 4 -20.43 -12.66 -27.08
CA VAL A 4 -19.76 -11.37 -27.35
C VAL A 4 -20.07 -10.31 -26.28
N ALA A 5 -21.22 -10.41 -25.61
CA ALA A 5 -21.59 -9.52 -24.53
C ALA A 5 -20.72 -9.70 -23.26
N ALA A 6 -20.32 -10.94 -22.92
CA ALA A 6 -19.46 -11.22 -21.78
C ALA A 6 -18.04 -10.65 -22.00
N THR A 7 -17.50 -10.86 -23.20
CA THR A 7 -16.23 -10.29 -23.67
C THR A 7 -16.21 -8.75 -23.58
N GLY A 8 -17.30 -8.10 -23.98
CA GLY A 8 -17.46 -6.64 -23.90
C GLY A 8 -17.48 -6.10 -22.48
N GLN A 9 -18.05 -6.83 -21.53
CA GLN A 9 -18.04 -6.45 -20.11
C GLN A 9 -16.64 -6.60 -19.50
N ASN A 10 -15.95 -7.71 -19.78
CA ASN A 10 -14.60 -7.97 -19.23
C ASN A 10 -13.60 -6.89 -19.65
N LYS A 11 -13.65 -6.47 -20.92
CA LYS A 11 -12.83 -5.34 -21.41
C LYS A 11 -13.12 -4.03 -20.66
N ARG A 12 -14.38 -3.73 -20.33
CA ARG A 12 -14.75 -2.53 -19.56
C ARG A 12 -14.19 -2.58 -18.15
N VAL A 13 -14.25 -3.74 -17.50
CA VAL A 13 -13.71 -3.96 -16.15
C VAL A 13 -12.19 -3.81 -16.15
N VAL A 14 -11.48 -4.39 -17.12
CA VAL A 14 -10.02 -4.24 -17.25
C VAL A 14 -9.62 -2.77 -17.45
N LEU A 15 -10.32 -2.04 -18.32
CA LEU A 15 -10.07 -0.61 -18.53
C LEU A 15 -10.35 0.22 -17.28
N PHE A 16 -11.37 -0.16 -16.50
CA PHE A 16 -11.66 0.46 -15.22
C PHE A 16 -10.51 0.24 -14.23
N ALA A 17 -10.07 -1.01 -14.04
CA ALA A 17 -8.95 -1.33 -13.14
C ALA A 17 -7.67 -0.60 -13.52
N TYR A 18 -7.34 -0.54 -14.82
CA TYR A 18 -6.19 0.23 -15.31
C TYR A 18 -6.28 1.72 -14.95
N ARG A 19 -7.46 2.32 -15.13
CA ARG A 19 -7.69 3.73 -14.76
C ARG A 19 -7.55 3.95 -13.26
N GLU A 20 -8.02 3.03 -12.44
CA GLU A 20 -7.90 3.11 -10.99
C GLU A 20 -6.43 3.10 -10.54
N VAL A 21 -5.60 2.24 -11.12
CA VAL A 21 -4.15 2.24 -10.88
C VAL A 21 -3.54 3.58 -11.28
N LEU A 22 -3.85 4.10 -12.47
CA LEU A 22 -3.29 5.37 -12.93
C LEU A 22 -3.69 6.57 -12.07
N LYS A 23 -4.92 6.58 -11.55
CA LYS A 23 -5.39 7.59 -10.58
C LYS A 23 -4.62 7.46 -9.26
N ALA A 24 -4.52 6.26 -8.72
CA ALA A 24 -3.78 6.02 -7.48
C ALA A 24 -2.31 6.45 -7.60
N ILE A 25 -1.64 6.15 -8.73
CA ILE A 25 -0.28 6.63 -9.04
C ILE A 25 -0.21 8.16 -9.03
N LYS A 26 -1.16 8.83 -9.69
CA LYS A 26 -1.20 10.29 -9.77
C LYS A 26 -1.35 10.93 -8.39
N ASP A 27 -2.23 10.38 -7.56
CA ASP A 27 -2.51 10.91 -6.23
C ASP A 27 -1.36 10.61 -5.26
N THR A 28 -0.68 9.46 -5.45
CA THR A 28 0.45 9.04 -4.63
C THR A 28 1.70 9.86 -4.85
N PHE A 29 2.03 10.11 -6.12
CA PHE A 29 3.27 10.78 -6.53
C PHE A 29 3.04 12.25 -6.97
N LYS A 30 2.02 12.90 -6.41
CA LYS A 30 1.68 14.29 -6.72
C LYS A 30 2.85 15.19 -6.33
N GLY A 31 3.47 15.85 -7.31
CA GLY A 31 4.64 16.71 -7.11
C GLY A 31 5.96 16.08 -7.58
N ASP A 32 6.03 14.75 -7.69
CA ASP A 32 7.17 14.05 -8.30
C ASP A 32 6.79 13.46 -9.66
N VAL A 33 6.95 14.31 -10.67
CA VAL A 33 6.64 13.96 -12.06
C VAL A 33 7.51 12.82 -12.58
N SER A 34 8.76 12.71 -12.11
CA SER A 34 9.69 11.66 -12.54
C SER A 34 9.23 10.29 -12.06
N MET A 35 8.94 10.16 -10.77
CA MET A 35 8.44 8.92 -10.18
C MET A 35 7.05 8.56 -10.72
N MET A 36 6.16 9.54 -10.83
CA MET A 36 4.83 9.35 -11.43
C MET A 36 4.92 8.77 -12.85
N ASN A 37 5.80 9.30 -13.71
CA ASN A 37 5.94 8.81 -15.08
C ASN A 37 6.51 7.38 -15.12
N LYS A 38 7.51 7.07 -14.29
CA LYS A 38 8.08 5.71 -14.21
C LYS A 38 7.03 4.69 -13.75
N ALA A 39 6.25 5.02 -12.72
CA ALA A 39 5.17 4.17 -12.23
C ALA A 39 4.10 3.91 -13.30
N ARG A 40 3.73 4.92 -14.09
CA ARG A 40 2.80 4.76 -15.23
C ARG A 40 3.33 3.82 -16.31
N VAL A 41 4.62 3.94 -16.64
CA VAL A 41 5.27 3.07 -17.63
C VAL A 41 5.27 1.63 -17.14
N GLU A 42 5.58 1.39 -15.86
CA GLU A 42 5.55 0.05 -15.28
C GLU A 42 4.14 -0.53 -15.26
N ALA A 43 3.13 0.24 -14.83
CA ALA A 43 1.73 -0.19 -14.89
C ALA A 43 1.34 -0.60 -16.32
N ARG A 44 1.68 0.21 -17.32
CA ARG A 44 1.41 -0.12 -18.73
C ARG A 44 2.11 -1.41 -19.17
N LYS A 45 3.36 -1.61 -18.76
CA LYS A 45 4.14 -2.82 -19.07
C LYS A 45 3.45 -4.07 -18.50
N GLN A 46 3.01 -4.02 -17.24
CA GLN A 46 2.32 -5.15 -16.58
C GLN A 46 1.00 -5.49 -17.27
N PHE A 47 0.19 -4.49 -17.60
CA PHE A 47 -1.06 -4.70 -18.35
C PHE A 47 -0.82 -5.24 -19.77
N ASN A 48 0.25 -4.80 -20.43
CA ASN A 48 0.62 -5.31 -21.76
C ASN A 48 1.12 -6.76 -21.71
N ALA A 49 1.81 -7.18 -20.65
CA ALA A 49 2.28 -8.55 -20.48
C ALA A 49 1.12 -9.55 -20.43
N ASN A 50 0.00 -9.14 -19.82
CA ASN A 50 -1.21 -9.96 -19.70
C ASN A 50 -2.22 -9.74 -20.84
N ARG A 51 -1.85 -8.99 -21.88
CA ARG A 51 -2.76 -8.62 -22.99
C ARG A 51 -3.30 -9.80 -23.79
N ASN A 52 -2.56 -10.92 -23.81
CA ASN A 52 -2.92 -12.11 -24.57
C ASN A 52 -3.77 -13.11 -23.76
N ALA A 53 -4.08 -12.82 -22.50
CA ALA A 53 -5.02 -13.62 -21.74
C ALA A 53 -6.40 -13.56 -22.43
N THR A 54 -7.03 -14.71 -22.64
CA THR A 54 -8.38 -14.76 -23.21
C THR A 54 -9.36 -14.08 -22.27
N ASP A 55 -10.32 -13.34 -22.85
CA ASP A 55 -11.23 -12.45 -22.10
C ASP A 55 -12.09 -13.18 -21.04
N ASP A 56 -12.31 -14.50 -21.19
CA ASP A 56 -13.05 -15.35 -20.23
C ASP A 56 -12.12 -16.25 -19.38
N SER A 57 -10.82 -15.95 -19.30
CA SER A 57 -9.87 -16.72 -18.51
C SER A 57 -9.84 -16.28 -17.04
N VAL A 58 -9.66 -17.25 -16.13
CA VAL A 58 -9.37 -17.01 -14.71
C VAL A 58 -8.17 -16.06 -14.53
N ALA A 59 -7.20 -16.10 -15.45
CA ALA A 59 -6.04 -15.21 -15.45
C ALA A 59 -6.42 -13.72 -15.67
N SER A 60 -7.48 -13.45 -16.45
CA SER A 60 -7.99 -12.09 -16.66
C SER A 60 -8.62 -11.54 -15.38
N GLU A 61 -9.44 -12.35 -14.71
CA GLU A 61 -10.09 -11.98 -13.43
C GLU A 61 -9.06 -11.73 -12.33
N GLN A 62 -8.08 -12.63 -12.17
CA GLN A 62 -6.98 -12.46 -11.22
C GLN A 62 -6.13 -11.22 -11.53
N GLY A 63 -5.93 -10.92 -12.82
CA GLY A 63 -5.22 -9.71 -13.24
C GLY A 63 -5.95 -8.42 -12.87
N VAL A 64 -7.29 -8.42 -12.98
CA VAL A 64 -8.15 -7.30 -12.55
C VAL A 64 -8.09 -7.14 -11.03
N GLU A 65 -8.27 -8.21 -10.27
CA GLU A 65 -8.22 -8.21 -8.81
C GLU A 65 -6.86 -7.69 -8.32
N HIS A 66 -5.78 -8.22 -8.88
CA HIS A 66 -4.42 -7.76 -8.57
C HIS A 66 -4.23 -6.27 -8.85
N ALA A 67 -4.73 -5.76 -9.98
CA ALA A 67 -4.62 -4.34 -10.30
C ALA A 67 -5.40 -3.45 -9.31
N LEU A 68 -6.60 -3.88 -8.90
CA LEU A 68 -7.39 -3.17 -7.90
C LEU A 68 -6.71 -3.17 -6.52
N ALA A 69 -6.12 -4.30 -6.12
CA ALA A 69 -5.34 -4.41 -4.89
C ALA A 69 -4.11 -3.49 -4.92
N VAL A 70 -3.40 -3.42 -6.05
CA VAL A 70 -2.29 -2.46 -6.22
C VAL A 70 -2.77 -1.02 -6.11
N ALA A 71 -3.90 -0.66 -6.72
CA ALA A 71 -4.48 0.67 -6.60
C ALA A 71 -4.86 1.01 -5.15
N GLN A 72 -5.40 0.04 -4.41
CA GLN A 72 -5.69 0.18 -2.98
C GLN A 72 -4.43 0.43 -2.17
N ILE A 73 -3.40 -0.41 -2.32
CA ILE A 73 -2.11 -0.27 -1.63
C ILE A 73 -1.49 1.09 -1.89
N LEU A 74 -1.49 1.55 -3.15
CA LEU A 74 -0.97 2.88 -3.50
C LEU A 74 -1.72 4.00 -2.75
N ARG A 75 -3.04 3.91 -2.65
CA ARG A 75 -3.86 4.93 -1.97
C ARG A 75 -3.64 4.92 -0.46
N GLU A 76 -3.72 3.74 0.13
CA GLU A 76 -3.84 3.55 1.59
C GLU A 76 -2.48 3.43 2.27
N ASN A 77 -1.50 2.78 1.63
CA ASN A 77 -0.27 2.35 2.28
C ASN A 77 0.99 3.06 1.77
N VAL A 78 0.93 3.72 0.62
CA VAL A 78 2.08 4.43 0.05
C VAL A 78 1.93 5.94 0.22
N VAL A 79 2.91 6.53 0.90
CA VAL A 79 3.04 7.98 1.09
C VAL A 79 4.35 8.47 0.50
N GLN A 80 4.35 9.70 -0.01
CA GLN A 80 5.54 10.34 -0.56
C GLN A 80 6.14 11.29 0.49
N GLY A 81 7.45 11.16 0.71
CA GLY A 81 8.24 12.13 1.48
C GLY A 81 8.82 13.22 0.59
N GLU A 82 8.65 14.48 0.97
CA GLU A 82 9.30 15.64 0.35
C GLU A 82 10.32 16.24 1.30
N GLY A 83 11.47 16.70 0.80
CA GLY A 83 12.47 17.38 1.63
C GLY A 83 11.89 18.63 2.29
N ALA A 84 11.96 18.72 3.62
CA ALA A 84 11.41 19.82 4.38
C ALA A 84 12.38 21.02 4.40
N GLY A 85 12.42 21.75 3.28
CA GLY A 85 13.12 23.04 3.18
C GLY A 85 14.63 22.95 3.43
N SER A 86 15.16 23.86 4.25
CA SER A 86 16.59 24.11 4.42
C SER A 86 17.33 23.11 5.32
N MET A 87 16.62 22.23 6.01
CA MET A 87 17.22 21.29 6.97
C MET A 87 17.56 19.97 6.27
N PRO A 88 18.85 19.58 6.19
CA PRO A 88 19.23 18.30 5.60
C PRO A 88 18.63 17.14 6.40
N HIS A 89 18.20 16.09 5.70
CA HIS A 89 17.59 14.87 6.28
C HIS A 89 16.20 15.04 6.94
N HIS A 90 15.55 16.19 6.80
CA HIS A 90 14.16 16.34 7.22
C HIS A 90 13.22 16.11 6.04
N TYR A 91 12.18 15.29 6.26
CA TYR A 91 11.18 14.98 5.25
C TYR A 91 9.78 15.21 5.79
N LYS A 92 8.95 15.87 4.98
CA LYS A 92 7.52 16.00 5.20
C LYS A 92 6.81 14.86 4.46
N LEU A 93 6.03 14.06 5.18
CA LEU A 93 5.24 12.99 4.58
C LEU A 93 3.89 13.55 4.11
N ASN A 94 3.55 13.29 2.86
CA ASN A 94 2.25 13.61 2.26
C ASN A 94 1.24 12.52 2.60
N ILE A 95 0.72 12.55 3.83
CA ILE A 95 -0.36 11.67 4.29
C ILE A 95 -1.69 12.24 3.77
N ARG A 96 -2.47 11.42 3.05
CA ARG A 96 -3.77 11.80 2.47
C ARG A 96 -4.91 11.30 3.36
N ASP A 97 -6.12 11.79 3.11
CA ASP A 97 -7.34 11.33 3.82
C ASP A 97 -7.62 9.84 3.58
N SER A 98 -7.25 9.33 2.41
CA SER A 98 -7.37 7.92 2.05
C SER A 98 -6.21 7.06 2.54
N THR A 99 -5.17 7.65 3.15
CA THR A 99 -4.07 6.89 3.74
C THR A 99 -4.55 6.25 5.03
N GLU A 100 -4.38 4.94 5.16
CA GLU A 100 -4.71 4.24 6.38
C GLU A 100 -3.81 4.76 7.51
N ARG A 101 -4.44 5.26 8.57
CA ARG A 101 -3.74 5.67 9.79
C ARG A 101 -4.02 4.58 10.80
N GLY A 102 -3.09 3.64 10.94
CA GLY A 102 -3.22 2.57 11.92
C GLY A 102 -3.50 3.15 13.30
N ASP A 103 -4.48 2.58 14.00
CA ASP A 103 -4.69 2.87 15.40
C ASP A 103 -3.57 2.22 16.21
N ASN A 104 -2.65 3.04 16.71
CA ASN A 104 -1.49 2.57 17.49
C ASN A 104 -1.87 2.10 18.91
N ASP A 105 -3.16 1.97 19.23
CA ASP A 105 -3.61 1.56 20.56
C ASP A 105 -3.13 0.15 20.98
N THR A 106 -2.93 -0.76 20.04
CA THR A 106 -2.34 -2.09 20.32
C THR A 106 -0.85 -2.06 20.68
N VAL A 107 -0.11 -1.02 20.28
CA VAL A 107 1.30 -0.82 20.66
C VAL A 107 1.42 -0.35 22.11
N LYS A 108 0.41 0.34 22.63
CA LYS A 108 0.38 0.85 24.02
C LYS A 108 0.06 -0.23 25.04
N ALA A 109 -0.52 -1.36 24.60
CA ALA A 109 -0.73 -2.53 25.42
C ALA A 109 0.39 -3.54 25.15
N PRO A 110 1.56 -3.44 25.82
CA PRO A 110 2.52 -4.53 25.76
C PRO A 110 1.77 -5.79 26.17
N LYS A 111 1.86 -6.83 25.32
CA LYS A 111 1.42 -8.19 25.69
C LYS A 111 1.90 -8.41 27.12
N ALA A 112 0.97 -8.75 28.02
CA ALA A 112 1.29 -9.08 29.40
C ALA A 112 2.07 -10.40 29.42
N GLU A 113 3.29 -10.39 28.88
CA GLU A 113 4.25 -11.45 29.09
C GLU A 113 4.63 -11.37 30.57
N PRO A 114 4.50 -12.47 31.31
CA PRO A 114 4.95 -12.50 32.69
C PRO A 114 6.42 -12.07 32.70
N PRO A 115 6.81 -11.16 33.60
CA PRO A 115 8.14 -10.57 33.57
C PRO A 115 9.20 -11.67 33.59
N THR A 116 10.18 -11.55 32.70
CA THR A 116 11.25 -12.53 32.60
C THR A 116 11.96 -12.68 33.95
N PRO A 117 12.60 -13.84 34.22
CA PRO A 117 13.33 -14.05 35.48
C PRO A 117 14.34 -12.94 35.79
N GLU A 118 14.93 -12.33 34.76
CA GLU A 118 15.83 -11.19 34.87
C GLU A 118 15.11 -9.92 35.34
N GLN A 119 13.97 -9.57 34.73
CA GLN A 119 13.16 -8.42 35.15
C GLN A 119 12.68 -8.57 36.61
N LYS A 120 12.36 -9.79 37.05
CA LYS A 120 12.03 -10.08 38.45
C LYS A 120 13.21 -9.84 39.40
N ARG A 121 14.44 -10.15 38.98
CA ARG A 121 15.66 -9.91 39.77
C ARG A 121 15.93 -8.42 39.96
N PHE A 122 15.81 -7.62 38.90
CA PHE A 122 15.99 -6.15 38.98
C PHE A 122 14.92 -5.47 39.84
N ARG A 123 13.68 -5.95 39.79
CA ARG A 123 12.59 -5.39 40.61
C ARG A 123 12.77 -5.68 42.11
N ASN A 124 13.32 -6.85 42.44
CA ASN A 124 13.59 -7.25 43.81
C ASN A 124 14.85 -6.57 44.38
N SER A 125 15.85 -6.28 43.55
CA SER A 125 17.01 -5.48 43.97
C SER A 125 16.63 -4.03 44.24
N ALA A 126 15.80 -3.40 43.40
CA ALA A 126 15.32 -2.03 43.63
C ALA A 126 14.57 -1.87 44.98
N LYS A 127 13.69 -2.82 45.32
CA LYS A 127 12.97 -2.83 46.62
C LYS A 127 13.88 -3.05 47.83
N LYS A 128 15.09 -3.57 47.64
CA LYS A 128 16.06 -3.81 48.71
C LYS A 128 16.78 -2.52 49.13
N PHE A 129 16.77 -1.49 48.28
CA PHE A 129 17.40 -0.18 48.53
C PHE A 129 16.41 0.89 49.04
N GLU A 130 15.11 0.58 49.15
CA GLU A 130 14.07 1.48 49.69
C GLU A 130 13.77 1.25 51.20
N LYS A 131 14.70 0.66 51.96
CA LYS A 131 14.60 0.51 53.42
C LYS A 131 15.76 1.19 54.13
#